data_AF-A0A9Q6Z4W3-F1
#
_entry.id   AF-A0A9Q6Z4W3-F1
#
_cell.length_a   1.000
_cell.length_b   1.000
_cell.length_c   1.000
_cell.angle_alpha   90.00
_cell.angle_beta   90.00
_cell.angle_gamma   90.00
#
_symmetry.space_group_name_H-M   'P 1'
#
loop_
_entity.id
_entity.type
_entity.pdbx_description
1 polymer ?
#
loop_
_entity_poly.entity_id
_entity_poly.type
_entity_poly.pdbx_seq_one_letter_code
_entity_poly.pdbx_strand_id
1 'polypeptide(L)'
;MKYAKPKRINQVSKKRQEDNEIYKVIRQEFLSKEYNQKCFIEQCNKQATTIEHTRGRVGYADDWARENGITLFLDVRFWKPCCLEHNLELERNPELSKQYQLSRIHGGKKE
;
A
#
# COMPACT_ATOMS: atom_id res chain seq x y z
N MET A 1 -18.16 -43.23 -10.24
CA MET A 1 -16.94 -42.40 -10.14
C MET A 1 -16.88 -41.74 -8.77
N LYS A 2 -15.78 -41.87 -8.03
CA LYS A 2 -15.56 -41.14 -6.77
C LYS A 2 -14.71 -39.91 -7.10
N TYR A 3 -15.26 -38.70 -6.92
CA TYR A 3 -14.50 -37.47 -7.12
C TYR A 3 -13.48 -37.29 -6.00
N ALA A 4 -12.28 -36.82 -6.34
CA ALA A 4 -11.25 -36.49 -5.35
C ALA A 4 -11.69 -35.30 -4.48
N LYS A 5 -11.34 -35.33 -3.19
CA LYS A 5 -11.60 -34.19 -2.29
C LYS A 5 -10.84 -32.96 -2.80
N PRO A 6 -11.48 -31.77 -2.84
CA PRO A 6 -10.82 -30.55 -3.30
C PRO A 6 -9.64 -30.23 -2.38
N LYS A 7 -8.50 -29.88 -2.98
CA LYS A 7 -7.33 -29.39 -2.23
C LYS A 7 -7.70 -28.07 -1.55
N ARG A 8 -7.24 -27.87 -0.31
CA ARG A 8 -7.40 -26.58 0.38
C ARG A 8 -6.64 -25.51 -0.39
N ILE A 9 -7.29 -24.40 -0.69
CA ILE A 9 -6.66 -23.23 -1.31
C ILE A 9 -5.91 -22.50 -0.19
N ASN A 10 -4.64 -22.17 -0.43
CA ASN A 10 -3.86 -21.38 0.52
C ASN A 10 -4.49 -19.99 0.68
N GLN A 11 -4.58 -19.50 1.92
CA GLN A 11 -5.12 -18.17 2.23
C GLN A 11 -4.28 -17.05 1.60
N VAL A 12 -2.97 -17.27 1.46
CA VAL A 12 -2.01 -16.34 0.88
C VAL A 12 -1.24 -17.05 -0.23
N SER A 13 -1.10 -16.42 -1.40
CA SER A 13 -0.28 -16.96 -2.48
C SER A 13 1.21 -16.88 -2.13
N LYS A 14 2.03 -17.75 -2.73
CA LYS A 14 3.50 -17.71 -2.54
C LYS A 14 4.09 -16.34 -2.87
N LYS A 15 3.66 -15.74 -4.00
CA LYS A 15 4.04 -14.38 -4.39
C LYS A 15 3.73 -13.34 -3.30
N ARG A 16 2.55 -13.41 -2.68
CA ARG A 16 2.18 -12.47 -1.61
C ARG A 16 2.99 -12.72 -0.33
N GLN A 17 3.39 -13.96 -0.05
CA GLN A 17 4.28 -14.26 1.08
C GLN A 17 5.65 -13.61 0.86
N GLU A 18 6.23 -13.75 -0.33
CA GLU A 18 7.49 -13.09 -0.70
C GLU A 18 7.38 -11.56 -0.60
N ASP A 19 6.32 -10.97 -1.18
CA ASP A 19 6.05 -9.54 -1.08
C ASP A 19 5.93 -9.08 0.39
N ASN A 20 5.31 -9.87 1.28
CA ASN A 20 5.14 -9.50 2.68
C ASN A 20 6.46 -9.44 3.44
N GLU A 21 7.40 -10.35 3.16
CA GLU A 21 8.72 -10.33 3.78
C GLU A 21 9.53 -9.11 3.32
N ILE A 22 9.51 -8.81 2.02
CA ILE A 22 10.14 -7.59 1.48
C ILE A 22 9.50 -6.35 2.12
N TYR A 23 8.16 -6.28 2.12
CA TYR A 23 7.39 -5.17 2.68
C TYR A 23 7.75 -4.90 4.14
N LYS A 24 7.89 -5.95 4.96
CA LYS A 24 8.23 -5.80 6.38
C LYS A 24 9.53 -5.03 6.58
N VAL A 25 10.57 -5.36 5.81
CA VAL A 25 11.89 -4.73 5.89
C VAL A 25 11.81 -3.29 5.38
N ILE A 26 11.38 -3.08 4.15
CA ILE A 26 11.39 -1.74 3.54
C ILE A 26 10.42 -0.78 4.22
N ARG A 27 9.35 -1.27 4.86
CA ARG A 27 8.43 -0.47 5.69
C ARG A 27 9.12 0.05 6.94
N GLN A 28 9.91 -0.78 7.62
CA GLN A 28 10.66 -0.35 8.79
C GLN A 28 11.67 0.73 8.41
N GLU A 29 12.41 0.53 7.33
CA GLU A 29 13.36 1.52 6.79
C GLU A 29 12.66 2.80 6.31
N PHE A 30 11.48 2.69 5.71
CA PHE A 30 10.70 3.84 5.28
C PHE A 30 10.26 4.69 6.48
N LEU A 31 9.73 4.08 7.53
CA LEU A 31 9.23 4.77 8.72
C LEU A 31 10.33 5.22 9.68
N SER A 32 11.55 4.67 9.60
CA SER A 32 12.67 5.10 10.44
C SER A 32 13.27 6.44 10.02
N LYS A 33 13.06 6.85 8.77
CA LYS A 33 13.54 8.14 8.22
C LYS A 33 12.88 9.31 8.94
N GLU A 34 13.67 10.30 9.37
CA GLU A 34 13.18 11.46 10.13
C GLU A 34 12.02 12.20 9.42
N TYR A 35 12.13 12.38 8.11
CA TYR A 35 11.09 13.04 7.30
C TYR A 35 9.82 12.22 7.12
N ASN A 36 9.81 10.95 7.53
CA ASN A 36 8.66 10.05 7.47
C ASN A 36 8.07 9.73 8.85
N GLN A 37 8.51 10.39 9.91
CA GLN A 37 8.04 10.12 11.28
C GLN A 37 6.68 10.75 11.60
N LYS A 38 6.19 11.68 10.77
CA LYS A 38 4.90 12.36 10.96
C LYS A 38 3.90 11.95 9.89
N CYS A 39 2.63 11.92 10.27
CA CYS A 39 1.52 11.68 9.34
C CYS A 39 1.53 12.72 8.20
N PHE A 40 1.30 12.25 6.98
CA PHE A 40 1.30 13.09 5.77
C PHE A 40 0.04 13.94 5.58
N ILE A 41 -1.03 13.68 6.34
CA ILE A 41 -2.26 14.46 6.30
C ILE A 41 -1.99 15.84 6.89
N GLU A 42 -2.42 16.88 6.19
CA GLU A 42 -2.24 18.27 6.62
C GLU A 42 -2.81 18.49 8.02
N GLN A 43 -2.13 19.30 8.83
CA GLN A 43 -2.49 19.60 10.22
C GLN A 43 -2.45 18.40 11.20
N CYS A 44 -2.05 17.21 10.74
CA CYS A 44 -1.80 16.07 11.62
C CYS A 44 -0.35 16.05 12.12
N ASN A 45 -0.15 16.15 13.43
CA ASN A 45 1.17 16.04 14.07
C ASN A 45 1.44 14.66 14.71
N LYS A 46 0.55 13.68 14.49
CA LYS A 46 0.68 12.33 15.07
C LYS A 46 1.85 11.59 14.41
N GLN A 47 2.50 10.71 15.20
CA GLN A 47 3.55 9.83 14.69
C GLN A 47 2.99 8.91 13.60
N ALA A 48 3.74 8.77 12.51
CA ALA A 48 3.44 7.81 11.47
C ALA A 48 3.82 6.41 11.94
N THR A 49 2.81 5.56 12.14
CA THR A 49 2.98 4.17 12.54
C THR A 49 2.59 3.20 11.43
N THR A 50 1.98 3.70 10.35
CA THR A 50 1.51 2.97 9.18
C THR A 50 1.91 3.66 7.88
N ILE A 51 1.60 3.03 6.76
CA ILE A 51 1.87 3.54 5.42
C ILE A 51 0.56 3.56 4.66
N GLU A 52 0.29 4.69 4.01
CA GLU A 52 -0.78 4.82 3.03
C GLU A 52 -0.23 4.51 1.63
N HIS A 53 -0.90 3.62 0.90
CA HIS A 53 -0.60 3.30 -0.51
C HIS A 53 -1.46 4.17 -1.42
N THR A 54 -0.99 5.37 -1.77
CA THR A 54 -1.81 6.38 -2.45
C THR A 54 -2.29 5.96 -3.84
N ARG A 55 -1.61 5.01 -4.50
CA ARG A 55 -2.01 4.46 -5.82
C ARG A 55 -2.65 3.06 -5.71
N GLY A 56 -3.02 2.62 -4.51
CA GLY A 56 -3.48 1.27 -4.24
C GLY A 56 -2.34 0.25 -4.19
N ARG A 57 -2.67 -1.05 -4.08
CA ARG A 57 -1.72 -2.13 -3.76
C ARG A 57 -1.58 -3.23 -4.82
N VAL A 58 -2.30 -3.11 -5.94
CA VAL A 58 -2.46 -4.20 -6.92
C VAL A 58 -1.94 -3.80 -8.29
N GLY A 59 -1.01 -4.59 -8.85
CA GLY A 59 -0.41 -4.36 -10.16
C GLY A 59 0.95 -3.66 -10.06
N TYR A 60 1.30 -2.93 -11.11
CA TYR A 60 2.55 -2.18 -11.27
C TYR A 60 2.20 -0.74 -11.66
N ALA A 61 3.02 0.23 -11.25
CA ALA A 61 2.75 1.64 -11.54
C ALA A 61 3.01 2.03 -12.99
N ASP A 62 4.03 1.41 -13.60
CA ASP A 62 4.56 1.67 -14.94
C ASP A 62 5.37 0.45 -15.44
N ASP A 63 5.88 0.52 -16.67
CA ASP A 63 6.62 -0.57 -17.29
C ASP A 63 7.97 -0.81 -16.60
N TRP A 64 8.65 0.23 -16.14
CA TRP A 64 9.88 0.09 -15.35
C TRP A 64 9.64 -0.73 -14.08
N ALA A 65 8.58 -0.42 -13.31
CA ALA A 65 8.25 -1.19 -12.12
C ALA A 65 7.89 -2.65 -12.45
N ARG A 66 7.22 -2.89 -13.59
CA ARG A 66 6.89 -4.23 -14.06
C ARG A 66 8.15 -5.03 -14.41
N GLU A 67 9.06 -4.44 -15.18
CA GLU A 67 10.33 -5.04 -15.59
C GLU A 67 11.23 -5.38 -14.40
N ASN A 68 11.16 -4.57 -13.34
CA ASN A 68 11.93 -4.77 -12.11
C ASN A 68 11.17 -5.58 -11.03
N GLY A 69 9.96 -6.06 -11.31
CA GLY A 69 9.17 -6.85 -10.36
C GLY A 69 8.64 -6.08 -9.14
N ILE A 70 8.60 -4.74 -9.18
CA ILE A 70 8.19 -3.87 -8.07
C ILE A 70 6.68 -3.67 -8.10
N THR A 71 5.93 -4.46 -7.33
CA THR A 71 4.48 -4.30 -7.25
C THR A 71 4.09 -2.98 -6.59
N LEU A 72 2.89 -2.45 -6.86
CA LEU A 72 2.35 -1.26 -6.17
C LEU A 72 2.32 -1.40 -4.64
N PHE A 73 2.27 -2.64 -4.13
CA PHE A 73 2.37 -2.90 -2.70
C PHE A 73 3.75 -2.56 -2.13
N LEU A 74 4.81 -2.72 -2.93
CA LEU A 74 6.21 -2.49 -2.58
C LEU A 74 6.76 -1.16 -3.10
N ASP A 75 6.03 -0.46 -3.97
CA ASP A 75 6.50 0.73 -4.65
C ASP A 75 6.46 1.97 -3.74
N VAL A 76 7.62 2.29 -3.14
CA VAL A 76 7.79 3.40 -2.20
C VAL A 76 7.49 4.78 -2.80
N ARG A 77 7.45 4.91 -4.14
CA ARG A 77 7.06 6.17 -4.81
C ARG A 77 5.64 6.60 -4.46
N PHE A 78 4.79 5.63 -4.14
CA PHE A 78 3.37 5.84 -3.80
C PHE A 78 3.08 5.61 -2.32
N TRP A 79 4.12 5.55 -1.48
CA TRP A 79 3.98 5.43 -0.05
C TRP A 79 3.92 6.81 0.59
N LYS A 80 3.03 6.96 1.58
CA LYS A 80 3.03 8.12 2.46
C LYS A 80 3.03 7.69 3.93
N PRO A 81 3.84 8.34 4.79
CA PRO A 81 3.85 8.05 6.21
C PRO A 81 2.50 8.45 6.83
N CYS A 82 1.81 7.53 7.50
CA CYS A 82 0.46 7.79 8.00
C CYS A 82 0.32 7.31 9.45
N CYS A 83 -0.51 7.99 10.24
CA CYS A 83 -0.93 7.45 11.53
C CYS A 83 -2.08 6.46 11.32
N LEU A 84 -2.24 5.51 12.24
CA LEU A 84 -3.29 4.48 12.12
C LEU A 84 -4.69 5.08 11.95
N GLU A 85 -5.00 6.16 12.66
CA GLU A 85 -6.32 6.81 12.62
C GLU A 85 -6.67 7.33 11.23
N HIS A 86 -5.78 8.12 10.61
CA HIS A 86 -6.02 8.65 9.26
C HIS A 86 -5.94 7.56 8.19
N ASN A 87 -5.11 6.54 8.37
CA ASN A 87 -5.05 5.41 7.45
C ASN A 87 -6.39 4.65 7.41
N LEU A 88 -7.02 4.43 8.57
CA LEU A 88 -8.37 3.88 8.64
C LEU A 88 -9.43 4.87 8.12
N GLU A 89 -9.25 6.18 8.33
CA GLU A 89 -10.16 7.19 7.83
C GLU A 89 -10.19 7.24 6.30
N LEU A 90 -9.03 7.17 5.64
CA LEU A 90 -8.90 7.15 4.19
C LEU A 90 -9.65 5.97 3.52
N GLU A 91 -9.87 4.87 4.25
CA GLU A 91 -10.66 3.74 3.75
C GLU A 91 -12.17 3.99 3.80
N ARG A 92 -12.65 4.83 4.74
CA ARG A 92 -14.07 5.05 5.01
C ARG A 92 -14.58 6.45 4.62
N ASN A 93 -13.69 7.40 4.35
CA ASN A 93 -14.01 8.78 4.00
C ASN A 93 -13.61 9.06 2.53
N PRO A 94 -14.59 9.03 1.60
CA PRO A 94 -14.33 9.27 0.18
C PRO A 94 -13.74 10.65 -0.12
N GLU A 95 -14.11 11.68 0.63
CA GLU A 95 -13.61 13.05 0.42
C GLU A 95 -12.14 13.16 0.79
N LEU A 96 -11.75 12.60 1.95
CA LEU A 96 -10.34 12.55 2.35
C LEU A 96 -9.52 11.70 1.37
N SER A 97 -10.08 10.56 0.96
CA SER A 97 -9.48 9.69 -0.06
C SER A 97 -9.26 10.45 -1.38
N LYS A 98 -10.20 11.29 -1.79
CA LYS A 98 -10.12 12.10 -3.00
C LYS A 98 -8.99 13.14 -2.94
N GLN A 99 -8.81 13.76 -1.78
CA GLN A 99 -7.76 14.76 -1.55
C GLN A 99 -6.35 14.15 -1.59
N TYR A 100 -6.17 12.95 -1.04
CA TYR A 100 -4.83 12.42 -0.73
C TYR A 100 -4.41 11.18 -1.52
N GLN A 101 -5.35 10.44 -2.14
CA GLN A 101 -5.05 9.26 -2.96
C GLN A 101 -5.19 9.56 -4.45
N LEU A 102 -4.50 8.77 -5.27
CA LEU A 102 -4.54 8.83 -6.71
C LEU A 102 -5.69 7.99 -7.27
N SER A 103 -6.20 8.41 -8.42
CA SER A 103 -7.18 7.67 -9.21
C SER A 103 -6.56 6.37 -9.71
N ARG A 104 -7.28 5.27 -9.51
CA ARG A 104 -6.87 3.95 -10.03
C ARG A 104 -6.98 3.85 -11.54
N ILE A 105 -7.75 4.75 -12.17
CA ILE A 105 -8.05 4.71 -13.61
C ILE A 105 -6.96 5.41 -14.41
N HIS A 106 -6.62 6.65 -14.03
CA HIS A 106 -5.68 7.49 -14.79
C HIS A 106 -4.43 7.91 -13.99
N GLY A 107 -4.32 7.49 -12.71
CA GLY A 107 -3.13 7.76 -11.88
C GLY A 107 -2.97 9.21 -11.40
N GLY A 108 -3.87 10.12 -11.79
CA GLY A 108 -3.90 11.52 -11.34
C GLY A 108 -4.70 11.72 -10.06
N LYS A 109 -4.98 12.97 -9.67
CA LYS A 109 -5.89 13.26 -8.55
C LYS A 109 -7.28 12.69 -8.83
N LYS A 110 -7.96 12.20 -7.81
CA LYS A 110 -9.35 11.73 -7.94
C LYS A 110 -10.27 12.93 -8.18
N GLU A 111 -11.15 12.80 -9.16
CA GLU A 111 -12.20 13.79 -9.50
C GLU A 111 -13.55 13.47 -8.86
#